data_AF-A0A924XLL1-F1
#
_entry.id   AF-A0A924XLL1-F1
#
_cell.length_a   1.000
_cell.length_b   1.000
_cell.length_c   1.000
_cell.angle_alpha   90.00
_cell.angle_beta   90.00
_cell.angle_gamma   90.00
#
_symmetry.space_group_name_H-M   'P 1'
#
loop_
_entity.id
_entity.type
_entity.pdbx_description
1 polymer ?
#
loop_
_entity_poly.entity_id
_entity_poly.type
_entity_poly.pdbx_seq_one_letter_code
_entity_poly.pdbx_strand_id
1 'polypeptide(L)'
;EPLFSSLNKFDSHCGWASFDKALPENNVNERTDSKYGMRRVEVRSNHADSHLGHVFNDGPTETGLRYCINSAATRFIPVADLEKEGYGEYVALFEKTDAANS
;
A
#
# COMPACT_ATOMS: atom_id res chain seq x y z
N GLU A 1 -2.82 11.99 -1.88
CA GLU A 1 -3.59 11.03 -1.06
C GLU A 1 -2.62 10.00 -0.48
N PRO A 2 -2.72 9.63 0.80
CA PRO A 2 -1.98 8.50 1.36
C PRO A 2 -2.52 7.19 0.80
N LEU A 3 -1.64 6.25 0.47
CA LEU A 3 -1.99 5.00 -0.21
C LEU A 3 -1.60 3.75 0.59
N PHE A 4 -0.40 3.74 1.16
CA PHE A 4 0.16 2.61 1.88
C PHE A 4 1.07 3.10 3.02
N SER A 5 1.22 2.28 4.06
CA SER A 5 2.20 2.48 5.12
C SER A 5 3.36 1.50 4.99
N SER A 6 4.57 1.92 5.36
CA SER A 6 5.71 1.00 5.47
C SER A 6 5.51 -0.06 6.55
N LEU A 7 4.62 0.14 7.53
CA LEU A 7 4.23 -0.88 8.52
C LEU A 7 3.56 -2.10 7.88
N ASN A 8 3.03 -1.93 6.67
CA ASN A 8 2.33 -2.95 5.90
C ASN A 8 3.17 -3.50 4.75
N LYS A 9 4.40 -2.99 4.60
CA LYS A 9 5.31 -3.41 3.55
C LYS A 9 6.01 -4.71 3.95
N PHE A 10 6.10 -5.65 3.02
CA PHE A 10 6.89 -6.87 3.18
C PHE A 10 7.77 -7.14 1.95
N ASP A 11 8.74 -8.04 2.10
CA ASP A 11 9.56 -8.49 0.98
C ASP A 11 8.92 -9.70 0.30
N SER A 12 8.42 -9.49 -0.92
CA SER A 12 7.82 -10.52 -1.74
C SER A 12 8.79 -11.17 -2.73
N HIS A 13 10.05 -10.69 -2.78
CA HIS A 13 11.06 -11.09 -3.76
C HIS A 13 10.64 -10.94 -5.23
N CYS A 14 9.53 -10.23 -5.51
CA CYS A 14 9.01 -10.07 -6.87
C CYS A 14 9.62 -8.89 -7.64
N GLY A 15 10.45 -8.07 -6.98
CA GLY A 15 11.07 -6.87 -7.57
C GLY A 15 10.25 -5.58 -7.44
N TRP A 16 9.02 -5.65 -6.90
CA TRP A 16 8.16 -4.48 -6.65
C TRP A 16 7.83 -4.31 -5.17
N ALA A 17 7.52 -3.07 -4.78
CA ALA A 17 7.04 -2.78 -3.43
C ALA A 17 5.73 -3.54 -3.19
N SER A 18 5.71 -4.34 -2.12
CA SER A 18 4.59 -5.21 -1.78
C SER A 18 4.05 -4.84 -0.41
N PHE A 19 2.73 -4.66 -0.34
CA PHE A 19 2.01 -4.34 0.88
C PHE A 19 0.90 -5.35 1.13
N ASP A 20 0.53 -5.57 2.39
CA ASP A 20 -0.54 -6.51 2.75
C ASP A 20 -1.92 -5.85 2.84
N LYS A 21 -1.97 -4.52 2.99
CA LYS A 21 -3.19 -3.70 2.98
C LYS A 21 -2.91 -2.25 2.55
N ALA A 22 -3.95 -1.58 2.03
CA ALA A 22 -3.93 -0.14 1.77
C ALA A 22 -4.13 0.67 3.06
N LEU A 23 -3.69 1.93 3.03
CA LEU A 23 -3.92 2.88 4.11
C LEU A 23 -4.06 4.32 3.58
N PRO A 24 -5.19 4.98 3.84
CA PRO A 24 -6.48 4.45 4.26
C PRO A 24 -7.05 3.40 3.31
N GLU A 25 -7.85 2.45 3.82
CA GLU A 25 -8.45 1.37 3.01
C GLU A 25 -9.31 1.91 1.85
N ASN A 26 -9.96 3.05 2.05
CA ASN A 26 -10.82 3.71 1.07
C ASN A 26 -10.06 4.59 0.05
N ASN A 27 -8.73 4.71 0.14
CA ASN A 27 -7.95 5.50 -0.82
C ASN A 27 -7.48 4.69 -2.03
N VAL A 28 -7.83 3.41 -2.08
CA VAL A 28 -7.48 2.49 -3.15
C VAL A 28 -8.74 1.79 -3.65
N ASN A 29 -8.87 1.69 -4.98
CA ASN A 29 -9.93 0.95 -5.63
C ASN A 29 -9.37 -0.29 -6.32
N GLU A 30 -10.07 -1.41 -6.13
CA GLU A 30 -9.82 -2.68 -6.78
C GLU A 30 -10.76 -2.85 -7.98
N ARG A 31 -10.20 -3.03 -9.18
CA ARG A 31 -10.96 -3.32 -10.40
C ARG A 31 -10.56 -4.67 -10.94
N THR A 32 -11.52 -5.58 -11.05
CA THR A 32 -11.25 -6.90 -11.62
C THR A 32 -10.88 -6.74 -13.10
N ASP A 33 -9.63 -7.07 -13.46
CA ASP A 33 -9.17 -7.19 -14.84
C ASP A 33 -9.28 -8.66 -15.27
N SER A 34 -10.24 -8.95 -16.13
CA SER A 34 -10.46 -10.28 -16.71
C SER A 34 -9.77 -10.46 -18.07
N LYS A 35 -8.94 -9.50 -18.51
CA LYS A 35 -8.25 -9.62 -19.80
C LYS A 35 -7.16 -10.69 -19.75
N TYR A 36 -7.05 -11.45 -20.84
CA TYR A 36 -6.05 -12.50 -21.07
C TYR A 36 -6.13 -13.75 -20.18
N GLY A 37 -7.30 -14.08 -19.62
CA GLY A 37 -7.50 -15.35 -18.91
C GLY A 37 -6.79 -15.46 -17.56
N MET A 38 -6.12 -14.38 -17.13
CA MET A 38 -5.56 -14.22 -15.79
C MET A 38 -6.51 -13.30 -15.00
N ARG A 39 -7.05 -13.76 -13.86
CA ARG A 39 -7.82 -12.90 -12.94
C ARG A 39 -6.84 -12.05 -12.14
N ARG A 40 -6.41 -10.92 -12.70
CA ARG A 40 -5.65 -9.91 -11.95
C ARG A 40 -6.63 -8.85 -11.48
N VAL A 41 -6.45 -8.34 -10.28
CA VAL A 41 -7.26 -7.22 -9.77
C VAL A 41 -6.37 -5.97 -9.85
N GLU A 42 -6.71 -5.06 -10.75
CA GLU A 42 -6.06 -3.77 -10.90
C GLU A 42 -6.29 -2.92 -9.66
N VAL A 43 -5.23 -2.25 -9.20
CA VAL A 43 -5.25 -1.35 -8.05
C VAL A 43 -5.06 0.08 -8.56
N ARG A 44 -6.00 0.96 -8.22
CA ARG A 44 -5.99 2.38 -8.64
C ARG A 44 -6.18 3.30 -7.44
N SER A 45 -5.65 4.52 -7.51
CA SER A 45 -5.90 5.51 -6.46
C SER A 45 -7.34 6.00 -6.52
N ASN A 46 -7.96 6.25 -5.37
CA ASN A 46 -9.38 6.58 -5.32
C ASN A 46 -9.66 7.99 -5.85
N HIS A 47 -8.84 8.97 -5.47
CA HIS A 47 -9.10 10.37 -5.84
C HIS A 47 -8.66 10.71 -7.27
N ALA A 48 -7.51 10.20 -7.72
CA ALA A 48 -6.95 10.53 -9.04
C ALA A 48 -7.22 9.47 -10.13
N ASP A 49 -7.88 8.35 -9.79
CA ASP A 49 -8.07 7.17 -10.67
C ASP A 49 -6.78 6.73 -11.37
N SER A 50 -5.63 6.92 -10.72
CA SER A 50 -4.32 6.63 -11.29
C SER A 50 -3.97 5.17 -11.08
N HIS A 51 -3.41 4.52 -12.10
CA HIS A 51 -2.97 3.13 -12.00
C HIS A 51 -1.80 3.01 -11.01
N LEU A 52 -1.93 2.13 -10.02
CA LEU A 52 -0.90 1.89 -9.00
C LEU A 52 -0.21 0.54 -9.19
N GLY A 53 -0.98 -0.49 -9.58
CA GLY A 53 -0.46 -1.85 -9.73
C GLY A 53 -1.56 -2.89 -9.70
N HIS A 54 -1.31 -4.01 -9.01
CA HIS A 54 -2.25 -5.13 -8.91
C HIS A 54 -2.24 -5.73 -7.51
N VAL A 55 -3.36 -6.35 -7.11
CA VAL A 55 -3.48 -7.13 -5.88
C VAL A 55 -3.66 -8.62 -6.20
N PHE A 56 -3.03 -9.46 -5.39
CA PHE A 56 -3.02 -10.93 -5.49
C PHE A 56 -3.39 -11.57 -4.16
N ASN A 57 -3.95 -12.78 -4.18
CA ASN A 57 -4.32 -13.56 -2.98
C ASN A 57 -3.21 -14.53 -2.55
N ASP A 58 -1.94 -14.17 -2.76
CA ASP A 58 -0.75 -14.97 -2.47
C ASP A 58 0.20 -14.26 -1.49
N GLY A 59 -0.33 -13.33 -0.69
CA GLY A 59 0.42 -12.64 0.35
C GLY A 59 0.85 -13.60 1.47
N PRO A 60 2.09 -13.48 2.00
CA PRO A 60 2.58 -14.32 3.08
C PRO A 60 2.11 -13.86 4.49
N THR A 61 1.29 -12.81 4.56
CA THR A 61 0.77 -12.22 5.79
C THR A 61 -0.60 -12.81 6.15
N GLU A 62 -1.12 -12.47 7.32
CA GLU A 62 -2.44 -12.92 7.79
C GLU A 62 -3.59 -12.49 6.88
N THR A 63 -3.44 -11.37 6.15
CA THR A 63 -4.46 -10.92 5.19
C THR A 63 -4.54 -11.81 3.96
N GLY A 64 -3.46 -12.55 3.65
CA GLY A 64 -3.32 -13.33 2.41
C GLY A 64 -3.22 -12.46 1.15
N LEU A 65 -3.19 -11.12 1.29
CA LEU A 65 -3.18 -10.18 0.16
C LEU A 65 -1.76 -9.68 -0.11
N ARG A 66 -1.47 -9.49 -1.40
CA ARG A 66 -0.24 -8.86 -1.87
C ARG A 66 -0.57 -7.75 -2.86
N TYR A 67 -0.55 -6.52 -2.37
CA TYR A 67 -0.61 -5.30 -3.18
C TYR A 67 0.78 -5.05 -3.78
N CYS A 68 0.93 -5.40 -5.06
CA CYS A 68 2.15 -5.22 -5.83
C CYS A 68 2.10 -3.86 -6.54
N ILE A 69 2.79 -2.87 -5.99
CA ILE A 69 2.66 -1.46 -6.37
C ILE A 69 3.90 -0.97 -7.12
N ASN A 70 3.66 -0.23 -8.20
CA ASN A 70 4.71 0.41 -8.97
C ASN A 70 5.29 1.60 -8.18
N SER A 71 6.60 1.57 -7.93
CA SER A 71 7.28 2.67 -7.25
C SER A 71 7.20 3.98 -8.03
N ALA A 72 7.11 3.95 -9.36
CA ALA A 72 6.93 5.14 -10.19
C ALA A 72 5.56 5.81 -9.99
N ALA A 73 4.57 5.09 -9.45
CA ALA A 73 3.23 5.61 -9.18
C ALA A 73 3.08 6.18 -7.76
N THR A 74 4.15 6.17 -6.95
CA THR A 74 4.10 6.59 -5.54
C THR A 74 5.29 7.49 -5.19
N ARG A 75 5.11 8.29 -4.13
CA ARG A 75 6.19 9.08 -3.52
C ARG A 75 6.33 8.65 -2.07
N PHE A 76 7.55 8.33 -1.67
CA PHE A 76 7.85 8.02 -0.28
C PHE A 76 7.98 9.31 0.54
N ILE A 77 7.41 9.30 1.76
CA ILE A 77 7.55 10.36 2.76
C ILE A 77 8.10 9.71 4.03
N PRO A 78 9.30 10.09 4.50
CA PRO A 78 9.83 9.64 5.78
C PRO A 78 8.92 10.04 6.94
N VAL A 79 8.89 9.24 8.02
CA VAL A 79 8.08 9.53 9.22
C VAL A 79 8.37 10.94 9.77
N ALA A 80 9.64 11.33 9.79
CA ALA A 80 10.08 12.65 10.26
C ALA A 80 9.53 13.84 9.44
N ASP A 81 9.10 13.62 8.20
CA ASP A 81 8.56 14.65 7.31
C ASP A 81 7.03 14.66 7.25
N LEU A 82 6.34 13.70 7.88
CA LEU A 82 4.87 13.57 7.80
C LEU A 82 4.15 14.82 8.26
N GLU A 83 4.51 15.41 9.40
CA GLU A 83 3.87 16.64 9.89
C GLU A 83 4.08 17.81 8.92
N LYS A 84 5.32 17.99 8.46
CA LYS A 84 5.72 19.06 7.54
C LYS A 84 4.99 18.96 6.20
N GLU A 85 4.73 17.75 5.74
CA GLU A 85 4.06 17.45 4.47
C GLU A 85 2.52 17.43 4.60
N GLY A 86 1.97 17.71 5.79
CA GLY A 86 0.53 17.79 6.03
C GLY A 86 -0.15 16.45 6.34
N TYR A 87 0.64 15.42 6.68
CA TYR A 87 0.20 14.06 7.02
C TYR A 87 0.39 13.74 8.51
N GLY A 88 0.36 14.75 9.39
CA GLY A 88 0.63 14.59 10.82
C GLY A 88 -0.29 13.59 11.53
N GLU A 89 -1.53 13.38 11.06
CA GLU A 89 -2.46 12.39 11.61
C GLU A 89 -1.93 10.94 11.55
N TYR A 90 -1.00 10.64 10.64
CA TYR A 90 -0.41 9.32 10.47
C TYR A 90 0.81 9.07 11.37
N VAL A 91 1.36 10.08 12.03
CA VAL A 91 2.54 9.96 12.91
C VAL A 91 2.27 8.98 14.06
N ALA A 92 1.09 9.06 14.67
CA ALA A 92 0.68 8.21 15.78
C ALA A 92 0.69 6.69 15.46
N LEU A 93 0.62 6.32 14.18
CA LEU A 93 0.71 4.92 13.76
C LEU A 93 2.10 4.34 14.04
N PHE A 94 3.15 5.16 13.96
CA PHE A 94 4.53 4.73 14.13
C PHE A 94 4.96 4.77 15.61
N GLU A 95 4.48 5.74 16.37
CA GLU A 95 4.71 5.80 17.83
C GLU A 95 4.14 4.58 18.57
N LYS A 96 2.95 4.12 18.15
CA LYS A 96 2.30 2.94 18.73
C LYS A 96 3.07 1.65 18.44
N THR A 97 3.73 1.56 17.29
CA THR A 97 4.55 0.39 16.92
C THR A 97 5.84 0.34 17.72
N ASP A 98 6.51 1.48 17.94
CA ASP A 98 7.71 1.54 18.76
C ASP A 98 7.43 1.10 20.21
N ALA A 99 6.28 1.50 20.76
CA ALA A 99 5.85 1.09 22.11
C ALA A 99 5.45 -0.40 22.22
N ALA A 100 5.03 -1.04 21.12
CA ALA A 100 4.64 -2.46 21.11
C ALA A 100 5.82 -3.43 20.89
N ASN A 101 6.95 -2.91 20.39
CA ASN A 101 8.18 -3.67 20.13
C ASN A 101 9.29 -3.41 21.18
N SER A 102 8.96 -2.67 22.25
CA SER A 102 9.82 -2.38 23.41
C SER A 102 9.41 -3.20 24.62
#